data_AF-A0A8R7PYA2-F1
#
_entry.id   AF-A0A8R7PYA2-F1
#
_cell.length_a   1.000
_cell.length_b   1.000
_cell.length_c   1.000
_cell.angle_alpha   90.00
_cell.angle_beta   90.00
_cell.angle_gamma   90.00
#
_symmetry.space_group_name_H-M   'P 1'
#
loop_
_entity.id
_entity.type
_entity.pdbx_description
1 polymer ?
#
loop_
_entity_poly.entity_id
_entity_poly.type
_entity_poly.pdbx_seq_one_letter_code
_entity_poly.pdbx_strand_id
1 'polypeptide(L)'
;MADADSSSNPLLADFDFPPFDRVEPAHVRPGIRALLACLEGKLEELEKGVEPAWECLVHPLERIVGRLDILWNVVDHIKAVKDSPDLRTAVEDVQVVSSSVKLPVICMDEAADLLAHHQMLSLYFFFLHELSSNMVHR
;
A
#
# COMPACT_ATOMS: atom_id res chain seq x y z
N MET A 1 9.24 6.54 28.03
CA MET A 1 9.11 7.93 27.55
C MET A 1 8.30 7.83 26.27
N ALA A 2 6.98 7.90 26.42
CA ALA A 2 6.00 7.45 25.43
C ALA A 2 5.52 8.62 24.54
N ASP A 3 5.33 8.31 23.26
CA ASP A 3 4.52 9.00 22.26
C ASP A 3 4.43 10.52 22.35
N ALA A 4 5.43 11.21 21.82
CA ALA A 4 5.23 12.58 21.34
C ALA A 4 4.43 12.52 20.03
N ASP A 5 3.12 12.57 20.18
CA ASP A 5 2.10 13.00 19.22
C ASP A 5 2.26 12.51 17.77
N SER A 6 1.89 11.25 17.51
CA SER A 6 1.59 10.78 16.15
C SER A 6 0.49 11.63 15.49
N SER A 7 -0.40 12.24 16.28
CA SER A 7 -1.50 13.09 15.78
C SER A 7 -1.03 14.41 15.15
N SER A 8 0.18 14.89 15.47
CA SER A 8 0.73 16.13 14.93
C SER A 8 1.80 15.90 13.85
N ASN A 9 2.06 14.65 13.46
CA ASN A 9 3.10 14.37 12.46
C ASN A 9 2.61 14.74 11.05
N PRO A 10 3.29 15.66 10.33
CA PRO A 10 2.86 16.08 9.01
C PRO A 10 2.82 14.95 7.97
N LEU A 11 3.59 13.87 8.17
CA LEU A 11 3.55 12.68 7.28
C LEU A 11 2.24 11.88 7.44
N LEU A 12 1.61 11.92 8.61
CA LEU A 12 0.42 11.13 8.91
C LEU A 12 -0.88 11.88 8.60
N ALA A 13 -0.81 13.20 8.38
CA ALA A 13 -1.96 13.99 7.96
C ALA A 13 -2.48 13.55 6.58
N ASP A 14 -3.75 13.81 6.32
CA ASP A 14 -4.28 13.75 4.96
C ASP A 14 -3.95 15.05 4.23
N PHE A 15 -3.42 14.90 3.03
CA PHE A 15 -2.96 16.01 2.21
C PHE A 15 -3.26 15.75 0.74
N ASP A 16 -3.71 16.79 0.03
CA ASP A 16 -3.81 16.76 -1.43
C ASP A 16 -2.43 16.88 -2.09
N PHE A 17 -1.51 17.59 -1.42
CA PHE A 17 -0.13 17.80 -1.84
C PHE A 17 0.83 17.49 -0.68
N PRO A 18 1.94 16.79 -0.92
CA PRO A 18 2.90 16.49 0.13
C PRO A 18 3.40 17.73 0.89
N PRO A 19 3.40 17.72 2.24
CA PRO A 19 3.77 18.88 3.05
C PRO A 19 5.30 19.03 3.18
N PHE A 20 6.01 19.21 2.06
CA PHE A 20 7.47 19.30 2.01
C PHE A 20 8.06 20.45 2.86
N ASP A 21 7.26 21.49 3.12
CA ASP A 21 7.60 22.65 3.94
C ASP A 21 7.63 22.36 5.45
N ARG A 22 6.96 21.28 5.90
CA ARG A 22 6.80 20.95 7.33
C ARG A 22 7.49 19.67 7.75
N VAL A 23 7.88 18.82 6.79
CA VAL A 23 8.56 17.57 7.08
C VAL A 23 10.02 17.85 7.43
N GLU A 24 10.43 17.37 8.60
CA GLU A 24 11.77 17.50 9.15
C GLU A 24 12.30 16.10 9.51
N PRO A 25 13.63 15.90 9.63
CA PRO A 25 14.21 14.59 9.93
C PRO A 25 13.62 13.91 11.18
N ALA A 26 13.27 14.71 12.19
CA ALA A 26 12.63 14.24 13.42
C ALA A 26 11.26 13.59 13.20
N HIS A 27 10.55 13.91 12.11
CA HIS A 27 9.24 13.37 11.78
C HIS A 27 9.30 11.99 11.09
N VAL A 28 10.42 11.67 10.43
CA VAL A 28 10.56 10.46 9.59
C VAL A 28 10.39 9.19 10.42
N ARG A 29 11.17 9.06 11.50
CA ARG A 29 11.15 7.86 12.35
C ARG A 29 9.77 7.60 13.00
N PRO A 30 9.16 8.55 13.73
CA PRO A 30 7.85 8.32 14.34
C PRO A 30 6.74 8.19 13.29
N GLY A 31 6.83 8.94 12.18
CA GLY A 31 5.83 8.93 11.12
C GLY A 31 5.76 7.59 10.38
N ILE A 32 6.91 7.08 9.93
CA ILE A 32 6.96 5.78 9.24
C ILE A 32 6.58 4.63 10.18
N ARG A 33 7.02 4.65 11.44
CA ARG A 33 6.65 3.58 12.40
C ARG A 33 5.15 3.54 12.69
N ALA A 34 4.53 4.71 12.91
CA ALA A 34 3.10 4.80 13.13
C ALA A 34 2.30 4.42 11.87
N LEU A 35 2.77 4.81 10.68
CA LEU A 35 2.18 4.38 9.43
C LEU A 35 2.21 2.85 9.32
N LEU A 36 3.38 2.23 9.50
CA LEU A 36 3.54 0.78 9.37
C LEU A 36 2.61 0.02 10.33
N ALA A 37 2.55 0.42 11.61
CA ALA A 37 1.63 -0.18 12.57
C ALA A 37 0.15 -0.04 12.16
N CYS A 38 -0.23 1.10 11.58
CA CYS A 38 -1.58 1.31 11.06
C CYS A 38 -1.88 0.43 9.83
N LEU A 39 -0.90 0.27 8.92
CA LEU A 39 -1.06 -0.56 7.73
C LEU A 39 -1.08 -2.05 8.07
N GLU A 40 -0.25 -2.50 9.02
CA GLU A 40 -0.29 -3.87 9.55
C GLU A 40 -1.66 -4.19 10.15
N GLY A 41 -2.22 -3.29 10.98
CA GLY A 41 -3.57 -3.47 11.53
C GLY A 41 -4.65 -3.58 10.44
N LYS A 42 -4.57 -2.75 9.39
CA LYS A 42 -5.50 -2.82 8.24
C LYS A 42 -5.35 -4.12 7.45
N LEU A 43 -4.12 -4.61 7.30
CA LEU A 43 -3.86 -5.88 6.64
C LEU A 43 -4.43 -7.04 7.44
N GLU A 44 -4.22 -7.08 8.76
CA GLU A 44 -4.81 -8.09 9.64
C GLU A 44 -6.35 -8.07 9.61
N GLU A 45 -6.96 -6.89 9.52
CA GLU A 45 -8.41 -6.75 9.36
C GLU A 45 -8.89 -7.29 8.01
N LEU A 46 -8.17 -6.96 6.93
CA LEU A 46 -8.46 -7.47 5.59
C LEU A 46 -8.37 -9.00 5.55
N GLU A 47 -7.33 -9.58 6.17
CA GLU A 47 -7.12 -11.03 6.24
C GLU A 47 -8.26 -11.77 6.97
N LYS A 48 -8.86 -11.17 8.01
CA LYS A 48 -9.97 -11.77 8.75
C LYS A 48 -11.28 -11.81 7.97
N GLY A 49 -11.44 -10.90 7.01
CA GLY A 49 -12.68 -10.68 6.25
C GLY A 49 -12.56 -10.99 4.77
N VAL A 50 -11.55 -11.78 4.34
CA VAL A 50 -11.30 -12.03 2.92
C VAL A 50 -12.51 -12.64 2.24
N GLU A 51 -13.11 -11.86 1.35
CA GLU A 51 -14.03 -12.35 0.33
C GLU A 51 -13.34 -12.29 -1.05
N PRO A 52 -13.49 -13.32 -1.90
CA PRO A 52 -12.84 -13.38 -3.21
C PRO A 52 -13.56 -12.48 -4.25
N ALA A 53 -13.66 -11.19 -3.94
CA ALA A 53 -14.22 -10.16 -4.79
C ALA A 53 -13.22 -9.01 -4.93
N TRP A 54 -13.09 -8.47 -6.16
CA TRP A 54 -12.16 -7.39 -6.48
C TRP A 54 -12.29 -6.19 -5.54
N GLU A 55 -13.53 -5.74 -5.33
CA GLU A 55 -13.87 -4.63 -4.44
C GLU A 55 -13.50 -4.88 -2.97
N CYS A 56 -13.51 -6.14 -2.54
CA CYS A 56 -13.32 -6.53 -1.14
C CYS A 56 -11.87 -6.90 -0.82
N LEU A 57 -11.05 -7.21 -1.83
CA LEU A 57 -9.66 -7.64 -1.66
C LEU A 57 -8.66 -6.69 -2.30
N VAL A 58 -8.82 -6.38 -3.59
CA VAL A 58 -7.83 -5.63 -4.35
C VAL A 58 -7.86 -4.16 -4.03
N HIS A 59 -9.04 -3.52 -4.04
CA HIS A 59 -9.14 -2.10 -3.71
C HIS A 59 -8.62 -1.76 -2.28
N PRO A 60 -8.94 -2.53 -1.23
CA PRO A 60 -8.34 -2.30 0.09
C PRO A 60 -6.82 -2.51 0.10
N LEU A 61 -6.32 -3.53 -0.60
CA LEU A 61 -4.88 -3.83 -0.69
C LEU A 61 -4.12 -2.70 -1.40
N GLU A 62 -4.60 -2.25 -2.56
CA GLU A 62 -4.03 -1.12 -3.31
C GLU A 62 -3.99 0.15 -2.45
N ARG A 63 -5.01 0.40 -1.63
CA ARG A 63 -5.03 1.55 -0.71
C ARG A 63 -3.96 1.45 0.37
N ILE A 64 -3.71 0.24 0.90
CA ILE A 64 -2.66 -0.01 1.89
C ILE A 64 -1.28 0.23 1.26
N VAL A 65 -1.02 -0.37 0.10
CA VAL A 65 0.24 -0.21 -0.65
C VAL A 65 0.46 1.25 -1.05
N GLY A 66 -0.53 1.85 -1.68
CA GLY A 66 -0.46 3.21 -2.20
C GLY A 66 -0.17 4.24 -1.12
N ARG A 67 -0.72 4.07 0.10
CA ARG A 67 -0.40 4.98 1.22
C ARG A 67 1.07 4.86 1.64
N LEU A 68 1.63 3.66 1.68
CA LEU A 68 3.05 3.45 1.97
C LEU A 68 3.94 4.05 0.87
N ASP A 69 3.58 3.86 -0.39
CA ASP A 69 4.31 4.40 -1.54
C ASP A 69 4.35 5.92 -1.53
N ILE A 70 3.20 6.57 -1.34
CA ILE A 70 3.12 8.03 -1.30
C ILE A 70 4.04 8.58 -0.20
N LEU A 71 3.94 8.07 1.03
CA LEU A 71 4.77 8.56 2.13
C LEU A 71 6.26 8.26 1.91
N TRP A 72 6.60 7.08 1.40
CA TRP A 72 8.00 6.74 1.12
C TRP A 72 8.60 7.64 0.04
N ASN A 73 7.84 7.95 -1.02
CA ASN A 73 8.26 8.88 -2.06
C ASN A 73 8.52 10.29 -1.52
N VAL A 74 7.72 10.75 -0.55
CA VAL A 74 7.96 12.05 0.13
C VAL A 74 9.30 12.05 0.87
N VAL A 75 9.57 10.99 1.64
CA VAL A 75 10.81 10.86 2.40
C VAL A 75 12.02 10.76 1.46
N ASP A 76 11.93 9.96 0.41
CA ASP A 76 13.02 9.77 -0.56
C ASP A 76 13.26 11.06 -1.38
N HIS A 77 12.20 11.80 -1.72
CA HIS A 77 12.32 13.11 -2.35
C HIS A 77 13.08 14.09 -1.46
N ILE A 78 12.68 14.25 -0.20
CA ILE A 78 13.36 15.16 0.75
C ILE A 78 14.81 14.74 0.95
N LYS A 79 15.09 13.44 1.03
CA LYS A 79 16.47 12.92 1.08
C LYS A 79 17.27 13.32 -0.16
N ALA A 80 16.66 13.28 -1.35
CA ALA A 80 17.34 13.63 -2.59
C ALA A 80 17.61 15.13 -2.75
N VAL A 81 16.69 16.01 -2.31
CA VAL A 81 16.79 17.46 -2.53
C VAL A 81 17.26 18.28 -1.31
N LYS A 82 17.18 17.72 -0.11
CA LYS A 82 17.49 18.36 1.18
C LYS A 82 18.24 17.38 2.10
N ASP A 83 19.30 16.75 1.58
CA ASP A 83 20.10 15.77 2.33
C ASP A 83 20.73 16.37 3.59
N SER A 84 20.77 15.58 4.67
CA SER A 84 21.48 15.92 5.89
C SER A 84 21.91 14.64 6.63
N PRO A 85 22.95 14.69 7.49
CA PRO A 85 23.35 13.54 8.30
C PRO A 85 22.19 12.97 9.13
N ASP A 86 21.41 13.85 9.78
CA ASP A 86 20.27 13.45 10.62
C ASP A 86 19.17 12.76 9.79
N LEU A 87 18.93 13.25 8.56
CA LEU A 87 17.96 12.64 7.65
C LEU A 87 18.43 11.27 7.16
N ARG A 88 19.71 11.11 6.81
CA ARG A 88 20.26 9.82 6.38
C ARG A 88 20.12 8.77 7.49
N THR A 89 20.50 9.10 8.72
CA THR A 89 20.32 8.21 9.86
C THR A 89 18.85 7.90 10.13
N ALA A 90 17.96 8.89 10.04
CA ALA A 90 16.54 8.66 10.21
C ALA A 90 15.96 7.71 9.14
N VAL A 91 16.37 7.85 7.89
CA VAL A 91 15.94 7.00 6.76
C VAL A 91 16.52 5.59 6.88
N GLU A 92 17.82 5.45 7.15
CA GLU A 92 18.48 4.15 7.31
C GLU A 92 17.78 3.30 8.39
N ASP A 93 17.41 3.92 9.51
CA ASP A 93 16.77 3.23 10.63
C ASP A 93 15.35 2.73 10.33
N VAL A 94 14.65 3.31 9.35
CA VAL A 94 13.30 2.89 8.96
C VAL A 94 13.26 2.12 7.66
N GLN A 95 14.29 2.20 6.83
CA GLN A 95 14.35 1.57 5.51
C GLN A 95 14.24 0.05 5.59
N VAL A 96 14.92 -0.58 6.55
CA VAL A 96 14.86 -2.05 6.73
C VAL A 96 13.46 -2.52 7.14
N VAL A 97 12.81 -1.79 8.04
CA VAL A 97 11.48 -2.14 8.55
C VAL A 97 10.43 -1.92 7.45
N SER A 98 10.52 -0.81 6.72
CA SER A 98 9.66 -0.51 5.57
C SER A 98 9.74 -1.60 4.50
N SER A 99 10.94 -2.00 4.11
CA SER A 99 11.15 -3.08 3.12
C SER A 99 10.60 -4.44 3.60
N SER A 100 10.68 -4.72 4.90
CA SER A 100 10.17 -5.98 5.46
C SER A 100 8.66 -6.10 5.36
N VAL A 101 7.92 -4.99 5.49
CA VAL A 101 6.46 -4.95 5.35
C VAL A 101 6.03 -4.88 3.89
N LYS A 102 6.82 -4.22 3.03
CA LYS A 102 6.47 -3.97 1.63
C LYS A 102 6.53 -5.22 0.75
N LEU A 103 7.50 -6.10 1.00
CA LEU A 103 7.73 -7.31 0.19
C LEU A 103 6.54 -8.31 0.23
N PRO A 104 5.95 -8.66 1.39
CA PRO A 104 4.76 -9.50 1.44
C PRO A 104 3.57 -8.94 0.68
N VAL A 105 3.37 -7.62 0.73
CA VAL A 105 2.19 -6.97 0.12
C VAL A 105 2.30 -6.92 -1.40
N ILE A 106 3.52 -6.71 -1.95
CA ILE A 106 3.77 -6.79 -3.41
C ILE A 106 3.49 -8.19 -3.95
N CYS A 107 3.86 -9.26 -3.22
CA CYS A 107 3.56 -10.62 -3.64
C CYS A 107 2.04 -10.93 -3.67
N MET A 108 1.23 -10.22 -2.88
CA MET A 108 -0.23 -10.39 -2.90
C MET A 108 -0.89 -9.66 -4.08
N ASP A 109 -0.30 -8.56 -4.56
CA ASP A 109 -0.75 -7.84 -5.76
C ASP A 109 -0.59 -8.69 -7.03
N GLU A 110 0.57 -9.34 -7.19
CA GLU A 110 0.84 -10.24 -8.32
C GLU A 110 -0.09 -11.50 -8.29
N ALA A 111 -0.45 -11.94 -7.08
CA ALA A 111 -1.43 -13.01 -6.89
C ALA A 111 -2.88 -12.56 -7.22
N ALA A 112 -3.23 -11.29 -6.96
CA ALA A 112 -4.51 -10.71 -7.36
C ALA A 112 -4.63 -10.59 -8.88
N ASP A 113 -3.55 -10.24 -9.58
CA ASP A 113 -3.48 -10.23 -11.05
C ASP A 113 -3.71 -11.62 -11.66
N LEU A 114 -3.16 -12.66 -11.02
CA LEU A 114 -3.41 -14.06 -11.40
C LEU A 114 -4.88 -14.47 -11.18
N LEU A 115 -5.49 -14.03 -10.06
CA LEU A 115 -6.90 -14.26 -9.78
C LEU A 115 -7.79 -13.55 -10.83
N ALA A 116 -7.42 -12.32 -11.22
CA ALA A 116 -8.10 -11.56 -12.25
C ALA A 116 -8.07 -12.30 -13.59
N HIS A 117 -6.88 -12.78 -14.01
CA HIS A 117 -6.74 -13.58 -15.22
C HIS A 117 -7.59 -14.86 -15.16
N HIS A 118 -7.62 -15.56 -14.02
CA HIS A 118 -8.41 -16.78 -13.87
C HIS A 118 -9.93 -16.51 -13.95
N GLN A 119 -10.43 -15.45 -13.30
CA GLN A 119 -11.85 -15.08 -13.40
C GLN A 119 -12.23 -14.58 -14.80
N MET A 120 -11.35 -13.83 -15.46
CA MET A 120 -11.59 -13.33 -16.82
C MET A 120 -11.61 -14.48 -17.84
N LEU A 121 -10.73 -15.47 -17.69
CA LEU A 121 -10.76 -16.70 -18.49
C LEU A 121 -12.01 -17.55 -18.21
N SER A 122 -12.48 -17.62 -16.96
CA SER A 122 -13.71 -18.33 -16.61
C SER A 122 -14.95 -17.68 -17.24
N LEU A 123 -15.06 -16.34 -17.18
CA LEU A 123 -16.13 -15.58 -17.82
C LEU A 123 -16.06 -15.69 -19.35
N TYR A 124 -14.85 -15.66 -19.93
CA TYR A 124 -14.66 -15.85 -21.36
C TYR A 124 -15.08 -17.27 -21.82
N PHE A 125 -14.74 -18.30 -21.05
CA PHE A 125 -15.19 -19.67 -21.34
C PHE A 125 -16.70 -19.84 -21.21
N PHE A 126 -17.30 -19.23 -20.18
CA PHE A 126 -18.75 -19.20 -19.99
C PHE A 126 -19.44 -18.53 -21.17
N PHE A 127 -18.95 -17.37 -21.59
CA PHE A 127 -19.47 -16.61 -22.74
C PHE A 127 -19.32 -17.38 -24.06
N LEU A 128 -18.17 -18.03 -24.30
CA LEU A 128 -17.97 -18.88 -25.48
C LEU A 128 -18.89 -20.10 -25.49
N HIS A 129 -19.13 -20.73 -24.34
CA HIS A 129 -20.06 -21.86 -24.22
C HIS A 129 -21.51 -21.42 -24.51
N GLU A 130 -21.90 -20.24 -24.07
CA GLU A 130 -23.23 -19.67 -24.30
C GLU A 130 -23.44 -19.22 -25.75
N LEU A 131 -22.41 -18.64 -26.38
CA LEU A 131 -22.40 -18.34 -27.81
C LEU A 131 -22.49 -19.62 -28.68
N SER A 132 -21.73 -20.66 -28.31
CA SER A 132 -21.78 -21.96 -28.97
C SER A 132 -23.16 -22.61 -28.85
N SER A 133 -23.75 -22.58 -27.65
CA SER A 133 -25.09 -23.14 -27.39
C SER A 133 -26.20 -22.40 -28.16
N ASN A 134 -26.11 -21.08 -28.31
CA ASN A 134 -27.07 -20.30 -29.10
C ASN A 134 -26.91 -20.47 -30.61
N MET A 135 -25.71 -20.82 -31.09
CA MET A 135 -25.47 -21.10 -32.52
C MET A 135 -26.02 -22.45 -32.98
N VAL A 136 -26.17 -23.43 -32.08
CA VAL A 136 -26.69 -24.78 -32.39
C VAL A 136 -28.22 -24.83 -32.45
N HIS A 137 -28.92 -23.83 -31.93
CA HIS A 137 -30.40 -23.75 -31.89
C HIS A 137 -31.03 -22.81 -32.93
N ARG A 138 -30.28 -22.36 -33.95
CA ARG A 138 -30.79 -21.66 -35.14
C ARG A 138 -30.57 -22.49 -36.40
#